data_AF-A0A3P5ZR65-F1
#
_entry.id   AF-A0A3P5ZR65-F1
#
_cell.length_a   1.000
_cell.length_b   1.000
_cell.length_c   1.000
_cell.angle_alpha   90.00
_cell.angle_beta   90.00
_cell.angle_gamma   90.00
#
_symmetry.space_group_name_H-M   'P 1'
#
loop_
_entity.id
_entity.type
_entity.pdbx_description
1 polymer ?
#
loop_
_entity_poly.entity_id
_entity_poly.type
_entity_poly.pdbx_seq_one_letter_code
_entity_poly.pdbx_strand_id
1 'polypeptide(L)'
;MVSTSTVTTLTIFSFFVCFIELTVSQQISTVDSECTGRWIHIRTLPSRFNLDLLSTCNHYPLTDDLCPYLANHGLGPKTHTRTRSWYRTDPLLLELIFHRRILEYPCLTPDPNLASAVYLPYYAGIDSLRYLYGSDVNSSADHGSDLLSFLTQDSPEIWSRRSGHDHFLVMARPAWDFSQPLTVDPPIWGTSFLERPEFFNLTALTLESRFWPWQEQAVPYPTSFHPHSLPFLESWIRRVRRSRRTSLMLFAGGGGTSSTPNIRRSIRLECTNVTETEPETSSEKIKTCDFVDCSNGICEHDPIRFMRPMLQSSFCLQPPGDTPTRKATFDGIIAGCIPVFFEDQTAKMQYGWHLPEEEFSEFSVTIAKEDVVFRGVRIADVLMSIPKEEVARMRERVIEMMPRVMYRRHGASMGLMNKKDAVDIAIDGVLQKISSRG
;
A
#
# COMPACT_ATOMS: atom_id res chain seq x y z
N MET A 1 67.04 34.97 20.95
CA MET A 1 65.72 34.86 20.31
C MET A 1 65.62 33.48 19.69
N VAL A 2 64.41 32.91 19.63
CA VAL A 2 64.04 31.53 19.27
C VAL A 2 63.93 30.57 20.46
N SER A 3 62.73 30.51 21.06
CA SER A 3 62.01 29.25 21.36
C SER A 3 60.80 29.53 22.25
N THR A 4 59.61 29.69 21.65
CA THR A 4 58.32 29.57 22.36
C THR A 4 57.12 29.22 21.47
N SER A 5 57.28 28.90 20.17
CA SER A 5 56.14 28.84 19.23
C SER A 5 55.70 27.44 18.77
N THR A 6 56.27 26.35 19.30
CA THR A 6 55.94 24.97 18.87
C THR A 6 55.05 24.19 19.85
N VAL A 7 54.92 24.64 21.11
CA VAL A 7 54.11 23.92 22.12
C VAL A 7 52.62 24.29 22.02
N THR A 8 52.29 25.50 21.56
CA THR A 8 50.90 25.99 21.44
C THR A 8 50.17 25.41 20.23
N THR A 9 50.88 25.07 19.14
CA THR A 9 50.26 24.47 17.95
C THR A 9 49.94 22.98 18.13
N LEU A 10 50.75 22.25 18.91
CA LEU A 10 50.52 20.82 19.19
C LEU A 10 49.31 20.61 20.13
N THR A 11 49.14 21.48 21.12
CA THR A 11 48.00 21.42 22.05
C THR A 11 46.69 21.79 21.36
N ILE A 12 46.66 22.83 20.53
CA ILE A 12 45.44 23.21 19.77
C ILE A 12 45.02 22.10 18.80
N PHE A 13 45.96 21.43 18.12
CA PHE A 13 45.65 20.32 17.22
C PHE A 13 45.10 19.08 17.98
N SER A 14 45.67 18.77 19.15
CA SER A 14 45.21 17.66 20.00
C SER A 14 43.81 17.92 20.60
N PHE A 15 43.51 19.16 21.00
CA PHE A 15 42.15 19.55 21.40
C PHE A 15 41.15 19.44 20.25
N PHE A 16 41.52 19.87 19.04
CA PHE A 16 40.63 19.80 17.87
C PHE A 16 40.31 18.36 17.46
N VAL A 17 41.29 17.44 17.51
CA VAL A 17 41.09 16.01 17.23
C VAL A 17 40.22 15.35 18.31
N CYS A 18 40.46 15.62 19.59
CA CYS A 18 39.59 15.13 20.68
C CYS A 18 38.16 15.66 20.58
N PHE A 19 37.95 16.92 20.20
CA PHE A 19 36.60 17.47 19.99
C PHE A 19 35.88 16.85 18.78
N ILE A 20 36.62 16.49 17.72
CA ILE A 20 36.05 15.76 16.58
C ILE A 20 35.71 14.32 16.99
N GLU A 21 36.58 13.62 17.72
CA GLU A 21 36.30 12.26 18.20
C GLU A 21 35.14 12.22 19.20
N LEU A 22 35.02 13.22 20.09
CA LEU A 22 33.89 13.34 21.02
C LEU A 22 32.59 13.64 20.29
N THR A 23 32.58 14.52 19.29
CA THR A 23 31.35 14.81 18.52
C THR A 23 30.95 13.64 17.63
N VAL A 24 31.90 12.92 17.02
CA VAL A 24 31.65 11.70 16.26
C VAL A 24 31.16 10.57 17.17
N SER A 25 31.77 10.35 18.33
CA SER A 25 31.33 9.36 19.32
C SER A 25 29.93 9.67 19.86
N GLN A 26 29.63 10.95 20.12
CA GLN A 26 28.33 11.38 20.58
C GLN A 26 27.26 11.22 19.49
N GLN A 27 27.58 11.55 18.22
CA GLN A 27 26.67 11.35 17.08
C GLN A 27 26.42 9.85 16.78
N ILE A 28 27.46 9.00 16.87
CA ILE A 28 27.32 7.55 16.76
C ILE A 28 26.44 7.01 17.89
N SER A 29 26.66 7.44 19.14
CA SER A 29 25.86 7.01 20.29
C SER A 29 24.39 7.43 20.20
N THR A 30 24.09 8.60 19.62
CA THR A 30 22.70 9.06 19.42
C THR A 30 21.98 8.27 18.33
N VAL A 31 22.66 7.97 17.21
CA VAL A 31 22.09 7.16 16.12
C VAL A 31 21.84 5.73 16.59
N ASP A 32 22.77 5.16 17.36
CA ASP A 32 22.63 3.80 17.92
C ASP A 32 21.45 3.73 18.93
N SER A 33 21.23 4.81 19.71
CA SER A 33 20.08 4.91 20.61
C SER A 33 18.73 5.03 19.88
N GLU A 34 18.67 5.74 18.75
CA GLU A 34 17.43 5.90 17.96
C GLU A 34 17.06 4.66 17.13
N CYS A 35 18.07 3.86 16.77
CA CYS A 35 17.90 2.63 15.98
C CYS A 35 17.81 1.36 16.83
N THR A 36 17.94 1.47 18.16
CA THR A 36 17.76 0.34 19.08
C THR A 36 16.38 -0.31 18.86
N GLY A 37 16.37 -1.62 18.59
CA GLY A 37 15.15 -2.37 18.27
C GLY A 37 14.59 -2.14 16.87
N ARG A 38 15.24 -1.30 16.05
CA ARG A 38 14.74 -0.86 14.73
C ARG A 38 15.67 -1.21 13.57
N TRP A 39 16.79 -1.89 13.84
CA TRP A 39 17.75 -2.32 12.83
C TRP A 39 17.14 -3.33 11.86
N ILE A 40 17.27 -3.07 10.55
CA ILE A 40 16.82 -3.97 9.48
C ILE A 40 18.02 -4.38 8.64
N HIS A 41 18.18 -5.69 8.44
CA HIS A 41 19.09 -6.24 7.44
C HIS A 41 18.32 -6.55 6.17
N ILE A 42 18.80 -6.07 5.02
CA ILE A 42 18.24 -6.45 3.72
C ILE A 42 19.00 -7.68 3.23
N ARG A 43 18.31 -8.82 3.17
CA ARG A 43 18.93 -10.07 2.71
C ARG A 43 19.30 -9.92 1.24
N THR A 44 20.58 -10.15 0.93
CA THR A 44 21.02 -10.19 -0.46
C THR A 44 20.53 -11.47 -1.11
N LEU A 45 19.65 -11.35 -2.09
CA LEU A 45 19.11 -12.45 -2.88
C LEU A 45 19.66 -12.37 -4.32
N PRO A 46 19.93 -13.51 -4.99
CA PRO A 46 20.19 -13.54 -6.42
C PRO A 46 19.10 -12.82 -7.22
N SER A 47 19.46 -12.15 -8.31
CA SER A 47 18.56 -11.32 -9.11
C SER A 47 17.35 -12.08 -9.69
N ARG A 48 17.46 -13.41 -9.84
CA ARG A 48 16.37 -14.31 -10.22
C ARG A 48 15.14 -14.23 -9.32
N PHE A 49 15.32 -13.77 -8.07
CA PHE A 49 14.24 -13.57 -7.10
C PHE A 49 13.61 -12.17 -7.15
N ASN A 50 14.18 -11.24 -7.93
CA ASN A 50 13.68 -9.87 -8.03
C ASN A 50 13.87 -9.23 -9.41
N LEU A 51 15.01 -8.62 -9.67
CA LEU A 51 15.22 -7.75 -10.82
C LEU A 51 15.14 -8.51 -12.16
N ASP A 52 15.53 -9.79 -12.20
CA ASP A 52 15.43 -10.60 -13.43
C ASP A 52 13.96 -10.90 -13.77
N LEU A 53 13.07 -11.01 -12.77
CA LEU A 53 11.63 -11.15 -13.00
C LEU A 53 11.05 -9.90 -13.70
N LEU A 54 11.67 -8.74 -13.51
CA LEU A 54 11.25 -7.52 -14.21
C LEU A 54 11.78 -7.45 -15.64
N SER A 55 12.77 -8.28 -16.02
CA SER A 55 13.32 -8.29 -17.38
C SER A 55 12.35 -8.88 -18.41
N THR A 56 11.43 -9.75 -17.96
CA THR A 56 10.36 -10.37 -18.76
C THR A 56 9.02 -9.64 -18.63
N CYS A 57 9.05 -8.33 -18.33
CA CYS A 57 7.86 -7.51 -18.07
C CYS A 57 6.82 -7.45 -19.21
N ASN A 58 7.17 -7.89 -20.41
CA ASN A 58 6.34 -7.95 -21.61
C ASN A 58 5.79 -9.36 -21.92
N HIS A 59 6.08 -10.37 -21.10
CA HIS A 59 5.71 -11.77 -21.36
C HIS A 59 4.79 -12.35 -20.28
N TYR A 60 3.90 -11.53 -19.71
CA TYR A 60 2.93 -12.00 -18.71
C TYR A 60 1.59 -12.36 -19.34
N PRO A 61 0.94 -13.48 -18.96
CA PRO A 61 -0.22 -14.00 -19.68
C PRO A 61 -1.53 -13.19 -19.53
N LEU A 62 -1.55 -12.16 -18.67
CA LEU A 62 -2.73 -11.32 -18.40
C LEU A 62 -2.60 -9.86 -18.81
N THR A 63 -1.38 -9.32 -18.77
CA THR A 63 -1.12 -7.90 -18.98
C THR A 63 -0.22 -7.78 -20.19
N ASP A 64 -0.74 -7.21 -21.27
CA ASP A 64 -0.04 -7.15 -22.55
C ASP A 64 1.37 -6.52 -22.44
N ASP A 65 1.62 -5.65 -21.44
CA ASP A 65 2.95 -5.11 -21.13
C ASP A 65 3.03 -4.41 -19.74
N LEU A 66 3.80 -4.93 -18.78
CA LEU A 66 4.13 -4.24 -17.51
C LEU A 66 5.35 -3.31 -17.61
N CYS A 67 6.15 -3.41 -18.67
CA CYS A 67 7.40 -2.68 -18.80
C CYS A 67 7.26 -1.15 -18.67
N PRO A 68 6.21 -0.50 -19.20
CA PRO A 68 6.01 0.95 -19.01
C PRO A 68 5.97 1.35 -17.54
N TYR A 69 5.46 0.48 -16.66
CA TYR A 69 5.23 0.75 -15.25
C TYR A 69 6.50 0.63 -14.39
N LEU A 70 7.59 0.07 -14.92
CA LEU A 70 8.90 0.06 -14.26
C LEU A 70 9.51 1.46 -14.11
N ALA A 71 9.07 2.41 -14.93
CA ALA A 71 9.54 3.79 -14.89
C ALA A 71 9.38 4.41 -13.49
N ASN A 72 10.27 5.35 -13.16
CA ASN A 72 10.25 6.06 -11.87
C ASN A 72 10.28 5.13 -10.65
N HIS A 73 11.06 4.04 -10.71
CA HIS A 73 11.19 3.06 -9.63
C HIS A 73 9.88 2.30 -9.32
N GLY A 74 9.14 1.91 -10.35
CA GLY A 74 7.87 1.17 -10.22
C GLY A 74 6.63 2.03 -10.06
N LEU A 75 6.76 3.36 -9.99
CA LEU A 75 5.60 4.26 -9.93
C LEU A 75 4.90 4.40 -11.29
N GLY A 76 5.57 4.02 -12.37
CA GLY A 76 5.10 4.13 -13.75
C GLY A 76 5.31 5.51 -14.37
N PRO A 77 4.81 5.73 -15.60
CA PRO A 77 5.00 6.99 -16.30
C PRO A 77 4.17 8.11 -15.66
N LYS A 78 4.64 9.34 -15.81
CA LYS A 78 3.89 10.52 -15.36
C LYS A 78 2.55 10.63 -16.08
N THR A 79 1.49 11.01 -15.38
CA THR A 79 0.16 11.22 -15.99
C THR A 79 0.16 12.37 -16.99
N HIS A 80 0.99 13.39 -16.73
CA HIS A 80 1.21 14.55 -17.58
C HIS A 80 2.66 15.04 -17.43
N THR A 81 3.29 15.56 -18.48
CA THR A 81 4.71 15.96 -18.47
C THR A 81 5.09 16.93 -17.35
N ARG A 82 4.18 17.86 -17.00
CA ARG A 82 4.36 18.86 -15.94
C ARG A 82 4.07 18.36 -14.53
N THR A 83 3.47 17.17 -14.37
CA THR A 83 3.18 16.65 -13.04
C THR A 83 4.47 16.27 -12.31
N ARG A 84 4.47 16.44 -10.99
CA ARG A 84 5.58 16.06 -10.11
C ARG A 84 5.17 15.13 -8.97
N SER A 85 3.91 14.71 -8.96
CA SER A 85 3.36 13.83 -7.91
C SER A 85 2.38 12.79 -8.43
N TRP A 86 2.05 12.78 -9.73
CA TRP A 86 1.02 11.89 -10.28
C TRP A 86 1.60 10.94 -11.32
N TYR A 87 1.40 9.66 -11.10
CA TYR A 87 1.96 8.60 -11.93
C TYR A 87 0.89 7.58 -12.30
N ARG A 88 1.11 6.89 -13.41
CA ARG A 88 0.28 5.77 -13.87
C ARG A 88 0.76 4.51 -13.15
N THR A 89 0.41 4.41 -11.88
CA THR A 89 0.94 3.38 -10.96
C THR A 89 0.13 2.11 -11.03
N ASP A 90 0.82 1.00 -11.27
CA ASP A 90 0.25 -0.34 -11.28
C ASP A 90 0.47 -1.03 -9.92
N PRO A 91 -0.57 -1.61 -9.30
CA PRO A 91 -0.46 -2.23 -7.99
C PRO A 91 0.47 -3.45 -7.92
N LEU A 92 0.71 -4.14 -9.04
CA LEU A 92 1.65 -5.28 -9.10
C LEU A 92 3.10 -4.85 -8.86
N LEU A 93 3.41 -3.56 -8.97
CA LEU A 93 4.76 -3.03 -8.79
C LEU A 93 5.06 -2.62 -7.34
N LEU A 94 4.16 -2.90 -6.40
CA LEU A 94 4.35 -2.60 -4.97
C LEU A 94 5.67 -3.17 -4.43
N GLU A 95 6.08 -4.36 -4.85
CA GLU A 95 7.35 -4.98 -4.44
C GLU A 95 8.57 -4.14 -4.83
N LEU A 96 8.60 -3.62 -6.07
CA LEU A 96 9.64 -2.72 -6.54
C LEU A 96 9.59 -1.37 -5.83
N ILE A 97 8.38 -0.81 -5.63
CA ILE A 97 8.18 0.46 -4.92
C ILE A 97 8.70 0.35 -3.48
N PHE A 98 8.32 -0.72 -2.78
CA PHE A 98 8.72 -0.96 -1.39
C PHE A 98 10.22 -1.23 -1.29
N HIS A 99 10.78 -2.09 -2.17
CA HIS A 99 12.21 -2.38 -2.20
C HIS A 99 13.03 -1.10 -2.44
N ARG A 100 12.56 -0.17 -3.28
CA ARG A 100 13.25 1.11 -3.49
C ARG A 100 13.09 2.07 -2.30
N ARG A 101 11.98 2.01 -1.58
CA ARG A 101 11.70 2.86 -0.42
C ARG A 101 12.43 2.41 0.84
N ILE A 102 12.55 1.11 1.08
CA ILE A 102 13.25 0.58 2.26
C ILE A 102 14.75 0.88 2.24
N LEU A 103 15.36 1.09 1.07
CA LEU A 103 16.75 1.54 0.95
C LEU A 103 17.00 2.93 1.56
N GLU A 104 15.94 3.70 1.83
CA GLU A 104 16.03 5.03 2.47
C GLU A 104 15.70 4.96 3.98
N TYR A 105 15.47 3.77 4.52
CA TYR A 105 15.20 3.58 5.94
C TYR A 105 16.47 3.90 6.76
N PRO A 106 16.39 4.70 7.84
CA PRO A 106 17.58 5.19 8.54
C PRO A 106 18.34 4.11 9.32
N CYS A 107 17.67 3.04 9.74
CA CYS A 107 18.25 2.00 10.60
C CYS A 107 18.54 0.71 9.81
N LEU A 108 19.29 0.83 8.71
CA LEU A 108 19.77 -0.33 7.95
C LEU A 108 21.12 -0.80 8.50
N THR A 109 21.29 -2.11 8.64
CA THR A 109 22.55 -2.74 9.06
C THR A 109 23.03 -3.78 8.04
N PRO A 110 24.33 -3.78 7.68
CA PRO A 110 24.91 -4.85 6.88
C PRO A 110 25.09 -6.14 7.69
N ASP A 111 25.20 -6.06 9.02
CA ASP A 111 25.34 -7.22 9.90
C ASP A 111 23.95 -7.77 10.27
N PRO A 112 23.60 -9.00 9.84
CA PRO A 112 22.33 -9.62 10.20
C PRO A 112 22.20 -9.81 11.72
N ASN A 113 23.29 -9.99 12.47
CA ASN A 113 23.23 -10.27 13.91
C ASN A 113 22.69 -9.09 14.73
N LEU A 114 22.89 -7.86 14.25
CA LEU A 114 22.36 -6.64 14.88
C LEU A 114 20.90 -6.38 14.51
N ALA A 115 20.38 -7.05 13.48
CA ALA A 115 19.08 -6.75 12.92
C ALA A 115 17.93 -7.31 13.77
N SER A 116 16.97 -6.44 14.10
CA SER A 116 15.67 -6.80 14.66
C SER A 116 14.78 -7.49 13.64
N ALA A 117 14.93 -7.15 12.35
CA ALA A 117 14.18 -7.76 11.26
C ALA A 117 15.05 -7.95 10.01
N VAL A 118 14.71 -8.96 9.21
CA VAL A 118 15.36 -9.27 7.94
C VAL A 118 14.36 -9.09 6.80
N TYR A 119 14.60 -8.12 5.93
CA TYR A 119 13.79 -7.93 4.73
C TYR A 119 14.26 -8.86 3.61
N LEU A 120 13.33 -9.61 3.03
CA LEU A 120 13.56 -10.43 1.84
C LEU A 120 13.04 -9.70 0.60
N PRO A 121 13.91 -9.17 -0.29
CA PRO A 121 13.50 -8.54 -1.54
C PRO A 121 13.16 -9.60 -2.60
N TYR A 122 12.18 -10.46 -2.30
CA TYR A 122 11.62 -11.44 -3.23
C TYR A 122 10.34 -10.89 -3.85
N TYR A 123 10.25 -10.84 -5.17
CA TYR A 123 9.07 -10.32 -5.88
C TYR A 123 8.06 -11.44 -6.12
N ALA A 124 7.50 -11.98 -5.03
CA ALA A 124 6.60 -13.13 -5.02
C ALA A 124 5.32 -12.91 -5.85
N GLY A 125 4.78 -11.70 -5.86
CA GLY A 125 3.62 -11.31 -6.65
C GLY A 125 3.91 -11.40 -8.14
N ILE A 126 5.07 -10.92 -8.58
CA ILE A 126 5.50 -11.05 -9.97
C ILE A 126 5.83 -12.51 -10.32
N ASP A 127 6.59 -13.23 -9.48
CA ASP A 127 6.93 -14.64 -9.74
C ASP A 127 5.67 -15.52 -9.80
N SER A 128 4.63 -15.21 -9.03
CA SER A 128 3.37 -15.96 -9.06
C SER A 128 2.67 -15.97 -10.42
N LEU A 129 2.93 -14.98 -11.30
CA LEU A 129 2.20 -14.83 -12.57
C LEU A 129 2.37 -16.04 -13.48
N ARG A 130 3.53 -16.71 -13.48
CA ARG A 130 3.75 -17.94 -14.27
C ARG A 130 2.97 -19.15 -13.74
N TYR A 131 2.68 -19.16 -12.45
CA TYR A 131 1.89 -20.21 -11.78
C TYR A 131 0.38 -19.94 -11.84
N LEU A 132 -0.04 -18.68 -11.87
CA LEU A 132 -1.45 -18.32 -11.92
C LEU A 132 -2.02 -18.36 -13.35
N TYR A 133 -1.19 -18.01 -14.34
CA TYR A 133 -1.66 -17.82 -15.71
C TYR A 133 -0.74 -18.42 -16.78
N GLY A 134 0.46 -18.88 -16.40
CA GLY A 134 1.50 -19.30 -17.33
C GLY A 134 1.57 -20.80 -17.55
N SER A 135 2.73 -21.26 -18.05
CA SER A 135 3.00 -22.69 -18.27
C SER A 135 3.10 -23.50 -16.99
N ASP A 136 3.41 -22.85 -15.87
CA ASP A 136 3.80 -23.50 -14.61
C ASP A 136 2.58 -23.73 -13.69
N VAL A 137 1.35 -23.57 -14.18
CA VAL A 137 0.11 -23.73 -13.39
C VAL A 137 0.03 -25.08 -12.68
N ASN A 138 0.49 -26.16 -13.34
CA ASN A 138 0.54 -27.50 -12.77
C ASN A 138 1.59 -27.68 -11.66
N SER A 139 2.50 -26.72 -11.51
CA SER A 139 3.54 -26.67 -10.47
C SER A 139 3.31 -25.51 -9.49
N SER A 140 2.08 -24.98 -9.39
CA SER A 140 1.75 -23.85 -8.50
C SER A 140 2.04 -24.11 -7.02
N ALA A 141 2.08 -25.37 -6.59
CA ALA A 141 2.52 -25.76 -5.26
C ALA A 141 4.02 -25.49 -5.01
N ASP A 142 4.85 -25.48 -6.06
CA ASP A 142 6.31 -25.27 -5.98
C ASP A 142 6.73 -23.81 -5.81
N HIS A 143 5.78 -22.86 -5.87
CA HIS A 143 6.09 -21.45 -5.68
C HIS A 143 6.75 -21.23 -4.30
N GLY A 144 7.95 -20.66 -4.31
CA GLY A 144 8.78 -20.42 -3.12
C GLY A 144 9.79 -21.52 -2.78
N SER A 145 9.75 -22.69 -3.41
CA SER A 145 10.72 -23.78 -3.19
C SER A 145 12.17 -23.33 -3.42
N ASP A 146 12.41 -22.61 -4.51
CA ASP A 146 13.73 -22.11 -4.88
C ASP A 146 14.27 -21.07 -3.89
N LEU A 147 13.38 -20.22 -3.37
CA LEU A 147 13.72 -19.24 -2.35
C LEU A 147 14.11 -19.96 -1.05
N LEU A 148 13.31 -20.91 -0.60
CA LEU A 148 13.58 -21.70 0.59
C LEU A 148 14.92 -22.46 0.47
N SER A 149 15.17 -23.07 -0.69
CA SER A 149 16.44 -23.74 -1.00
C SER A 149 17.62 -22.77 -0.88
N PHE A 150 17.50 -21.56 -1.41
CA PHE A 150 18.53 -20.52 -1.25
C PHE A 150 18.72 -20.10 0.22
N LEU A 151 17.63 -19.81 0.95
CA LEU A 151 17.68 -19.35 2.34
C LEU A 151 18.27 -20.39 3.31
N THR A 152 18.17 -21.68 2.97
CA THR A 152 18.68 -22.79 3.78
C THR A 152 20.08 -23.27 3.39
N GLN A 153 20.63 -22.79 2.26
CA GLN A 153 21.96 -23.17 1.79
C GLN A 153 22.95 -22.01 1.86
N ASP A 154 22.52 -20.80 1.49
CA ASP A 154 23.34 -19.60 1.58
C ASP A 154 23.11 -18.92 2.93
N SER A 155 24.18 -18.78 3.73
CA SER A 155 24.15 -18.18 5.07
C SER A 155 22.96 -18.65 5.94
N PRO A 156 22.78 -19.98 6.12
CA PRO A 156 21.60 -20.57 6.76
C PRO A 156 21.37 -20.10 8.19
N GLU A 157 22.42 -19.64 8.86
CA GLU A 157 22.36 -19.03 10.19
C GLU A 157 21.42 -17.82 10.24
N ILE A 158 21.29 -17.04 9.15
CA ILE A 158 20.41 -15.86 9.10
C ILE A 158 18.95 -16.31 9.21
N TRP A 159 18.55 -17.30 8.41
CA TRP A 159 17.18 -17.84 8.41
C TRP A 159 16.87 -18.61 9.70
N SER A 160 17.79 -19.48 10.11
CA SER A 160 17.58 -20.39 11.24
C SER A 160 17.59 -19.70 12.60
N ARG A 161 18.24 -18.53 12.75
CA ARG A 161 18.36 -17.78 14.01
C ARG A 161 17.03 -17.63 14.76
N ARG A 162 15.95 -17.31 14.05
CA ARG A 162 14.58 -17.23 14.61
C ARG A 162 13.57 -18.00 13.79
N SER A 163 14.04 -19.00 13.02
CA SER A 163 13.20 -19.85 12.17
C SER A 163 12.21 -19.04 11.30
N GLY A 164 12.71 -18.01 10.63
CA GLY A 164 11.93 -17.11 9.77
C GLY A 164 11.06 -16.06 10.49
N HIS A 165 10.95 -16.09 11.81
CA HIS A 165 10.06 -15.19 12.58
C HIS A 165 10.38 -13.69 12.42
N ASP A 166 11.66 -13.37 12.36
CA ASP A 166 12.18 -12.01 12.13
C ASP A 166 12.26 -11.64 10.65
N HIS A 167 11.81 -12.50 9.75
CA HIS A 167 11.83 -12.24 8.32
C HIS A 167 10.50 -11.67 7.86
N PHE A 168 10.57 -10.76 6.89
CA PHE A 168 9.38 -10.25 6.23
C PHE A 168 9.63 -9.99 4.75
N LEU A 169 8.56 -10.05 3.97
CA LEU A 169 8.57 -9.79 2.54
C LEU A 169 7.28 -9.08 2.11
N VAL A 170 7.29 -8.53 0.91
CA VAL A 170 6.11 -7.91 0.30
C VAL A 170 5.62 -8.82 -0.82
N MET A 171 4.31 -9.00 -0.92
CA MET A 171 3.66 -9.76 -1.99
C MET A 171 2.64 -8.82 -2.66
N ALA A 172 2.93 -8.39 -3.88
CA ALA A 172 2.13 -7.39 -4.59
C ALA A 172 0.80 -7.93 -5.17
N ARG A 173 0.15 -8.86 -4.45
CA ARG A 173 -1.14 -9.48 -4.80
C ARG A 173 -1.94 -9.80 -3.53
N PRO A 174 -3.25 -10.03 -3.64
CA PRO A 174 -4.07 -10.53 -2.54
C PRO A 174 -3.56 -11.86 -1.97
N ALA A 175 -3.68 -12.08 -0.67
CA ALA A 175 -3.18 -13.30 -0.02
C ALA A 175 -3.77 -14.60 -0.58
N TRP A 176 -5.02 -14.56 -1.08
CA TRP A 176 -5.68 -15.73 -1.68
C TRP A 176 -4.94 -16.27 -2.91
N ASP A 177 -4.20 -15.42 -3.63
CA ASP A 177 -3.38 -15.84 -4.78
C ASP A 177 -2.19 -16.71 -4.36
N PHE A 178 -1.92 -16.85 -3.06
CA PHE A 178 -0.82 -17.62 -2.49
C PHE A 178 -1.26 -18.68 -1.48
N SER A 179 -2.57 -18.92 -1.35
CA SER A 179 -3.17 -19.72 -0.27
C SER A 179 -3.82 -21.03 -0.73
N GLN A 180 -3.44 -21.53 -1.91
CA GLN A 180 -3.90 -22.85 -2.37
C GLN A 180 -3.31 -23.94 -1.46
N PRO A 181 -4.12 -24.88 -0.93
CA PRO A 181 -3.60 -25.99 -0.13
C PRO A 181 -2.61 -26.86 -0.92
N LEU A 182 -1.52 -27.28 -0.27
CA LEU A 182 -0.42 -28.04 -0.89
C LEU A 182 -0.83 -29.38 -1.50
N THR A 183 -1.93 -29.98 -1.05
CA THR A 183 -2.36 -31.32 -1.45
C THR A 183 -3.45 -31.32 -2.52
N VAL A 184 -3.81 -30.16 -3.08
CA VAL A 184 -4.87 -30.05 -4.07
C VAL A 184 -4.37 -30.52 -5.44
N ASP A 185 -5.08 -31.48 -6.03
CA ASP A 185 -4.86 -32.03 -7.37
C ASP A 185 -6.22 -32.36 -8.02
N PRO A 186 -6.59 -31.75 -9.17
CA PRO A 186 -5.84 -30.75 -9.93
C PRO A 186 -5.76 -29.38 -9.21
N PRO A 187 -4.75 -28.55 -9.52
CA PRO A 187 -4.64 -27.20 -8.96
C PRO A 187 -5.90 -26.36 -9.18
N ILE A 188 -6.26 -25.59 -8.15
CA ILE A 188 -7.29 -24.54 -8.18
C ILE A 188 -6.60 -23.18 -8.32
N TRP A 189 -7.37 -22.09 -8.20
CA TRP A 189 -6.79 -20.75 -8.19
C TRP A 189 -5.79 -20.55 -7.05
N GLY A 190 -4.62 -19.99 -7.38
CA GLY A 190 -3.59 -19.62 -6.41
C GLY A 190 -2.32 -20.47 -6.50
N THR A 191 -1.29 -20.02 -5.81
CA THR A 191 -0.09 -20.80 -5.49
C THR A 191 -0.14 -21.25 -4.03
N SER A 192 0.82 -22.05 -3.57
CA SER A 192 0.84 -22.55 -2.17
C SER A 192 1.88 -21.87 -1.27
N PHE A 193 2.35 -20.66 -1.61
CA PHE A 193 3.46 -20.02 -0.90
C PHE A 193 3.13 -19.75 0.58
N LEU A 194 1.93 -19.27 0.88
CA LEU A 194 1.47 -19.01 2.25
C LEU A 194 0.97 -20.28 2.97
N GLU A 195 0.87 -21.41 2.27
CA GLU A 195 0.52 -22.73 2.84
C GLU A 195 1.75 -23.58 3.16
N ARG A 196 2.96 -23.10 2.82
CA ARG A 196 4.22 -23.79 3.11
C ARG A 196 4.59 -23.66 4.59
N PRO A 197 4.76 -24.78 5.33
CA PRO A 197 5.09 -24.76 6.75
C PRO A 197 6.36 -23.97 7.07
N GLU A 198 7.34 -24.01 6.16
CA GLU A 198 8.62 -23.32 6.33
C GLU A 198 8.45 -21.80 6.36
N PHE A 199 7.37 -21.28 5.78
CA PHE A 199 7.10 -19.86 5.71
C PHE A 199 6.10 -19.35 6.75
N PHE A 200 5.43 -20.20 7.53
CA PHE A 200 4.39 -19.77 8.48
C PHE A 200 4.83 -18.74 9.52
N ASN A 201 6.12 -18.70 9.86
CA ASN A 201 6.65 -17.76 10.85
C ASN A 201 6.96 -16.37 10.28
N LEU A 202 7.18 -16.25 8.97
CA LEU A 202 7.54 -14.97 8.35
C LEU A 202 6.36 -14.01 8.29
N THR A 203 6.61 -12.70 8.31
CA THR A 203 5.55 -11.70 8.12
C THR A 203 5.39 -11.37 6.63
N ALA A 204 4.21 -11.64 6.06
CA ALA A 204 3.91 -11.36 4.66
C ALA A 204 3.09 -10.08 4.51
N LEU A 205 3.65 -9.05 3.88
CA LEU A 205 2.93 -7.82 3.57
C LEU A 205 2.20 -7.99 2.24
N THR A 206 0.88 -8.17 2.27
CA THR A 206 0.07 -8.44 1.07
C THR A 206 -0.82 -7.26 0.71
N LEU A 207 -1.35 -7.20 -0.51
CA LEU A 207 -2.32 -6.17 -0.88
C LEU A 207 -3.67 -6.34 -0.16
N GLU A 208 -4.02 -7.58 0.16
CA GLU A 208 -5.17 -7.98 0.96
C GLU A 208 -4.80 -9.21 1.78
N SER A 209 -5.29 -9.31 3.01
CA SER A 209 -5.04 -10.44 3.92
C SER A 209 -6.28 -11.33 4.03
N ARG A 210 -6.08 -12.60 4.33
CA ARG A 210 -7.19 -13.51 4.66
C ARG A 210 -7.86 -13.12 5.99
N PHE A 211 -8.94 -13.81 6.31
CA PHE A 211 -9.56 -13.77 7.63
C PHE A 211 -8.68 -14.48 8.67
N TRP A 212 -8.29 -13.77 9.73
CA TRP A 212 -7.54 -14.32 10.87
C TRP A 212 -6.18 -15.01 10.58
N PRO A 213 -5.40 -14.70 9.52
CA PRO A 213 -4.05 -15.21 9.37
C PRO A 213 -3.12 -14.40 10.27
N TRP A 214 -2.40 -15.08 11.15
CA TRP A 214 -1.35 -14.45 11.96
C TRP A 214 -0.13 -13.99 11.14
N GLN A 215 0.00 -14.41 9.88
CA GLN A 215 1.20 -14.31 9.04
C GLN A 215 1.14 -13.07 8.15
N GLU A 216 -0.02 -12.85 7.51
CA GLU A 216 -0.24 -11.76 6.57
C GLU A 216 -0.59 -10.47 7.29
N GLN A 217 -0.18 -9.34 6.73
CA GLN A 217 -0.60 -8.00 7.15
C GLN A 217 -0.88 -7.20 5.89
N ALA A 218 -2.11 -6.71 5.72
CA ALA A 218 -2.47 -6.01 4.50
C ALA A 218 -1.90 -4.58 4.51
N VAL A 219 -1.32 -4.18 3.38
CA VAL A 219 -0.83 -2.81 3.14
C VAL A 219 -1.64 -2.16 2.02
N PRO A 220 -1.91 -0.83 2.09
CA PRO A 220 -2.69 -0.11 1.10
C PRO A 220 -2.21 -0.36 -0.32
N TYR A 221 -3.14 -0.57 -1.26
CA TYR A 221 -2.78 -0.56 -2.67
C TYR A 221 -2.08 0.76 -3.03
N PRO A 222 -0.97 0.74 -3.79
CA PRO A 222 -0.28 1.97 -4.15
C PRO A 222 -1.19 2.82 -5.03
N THR A 223 -1.60 3.99 -4.52
CA THR A 223 -2.39 4.98 -5.27
C THR A 223 -1.55 5.63 -6.36
N SER A 224 -2.15 6.49 -7.19
CA SER A 224 -1.43 7.20 -8.25
C SER A 224 -0.72 8.48 -7.78
N PHE A 225 -0.75 8.79 -6.48
CA PHE A 225 -0.21 10.02 -5.90
C PHE A 225 1.04 9.75 -5.06
N HIS A 226 2.19 10.23 -5.57
CA HIS A 226 3.52 10.04 -4.99
C HIS A 226 4.26 11.38 -4.91
N PRO A 227 3.99 12.21 -3.89
CA PRO A 227 4.69 13.48 -3.73
C PRO A 227 6.18 13.24 -3.47
N HIS A 228 7.02 14.14 -3.97
CA HIS A 228 8.47 14.11 -3.75
C HIS A 228 8.94 15.13 -2.70
N SER A 229 8.06 16.03 -2.25
CA SER A 229 8.37 16.91 -1.13
C SER A 229 7.11 17.35 -0.39
N LEU A 230 7.30 17.83 0.84
CA LEU A 230 6.22 18.25 1.72
C LEU A 230 5.33 19.35 1.09
N PRO A 231 5.86 20.38 0.41
CA PRO A 231 5.03 21.37 -0.29
C PRO A 231 4.08 20.77 -1.35
N PHE A 232 4.45 19.68 -2.03
CA PHE A 232 3.55 19.04 -3.01
C PHE A 232 2.43 18.26 -2.31
N LEU A 233 2.72 17.61 -1.18
CA LEU A 233 1.70 17.00 -0.34
C LEU A 233 0.73 18.05 0.21
N GLU A 234 1.24 19.12 0.80
CA GLU A 234 0.42 20.21 1.36
C GLU A 234 -0.38 20.96 0.30
N SER A 235 0.17 21.13 -0.90
CA SER A 235 -0.56 21.69 -2.05
C SER A 235 -1.75 20.81 -2.42
N TRP A 236 -1.57 19.49 -2.44
CA TRP A 236 -2.66 18.55 -2.70
C TRP A 236 -3.72 18.57 -1.59
N ILE A 237 -3.31 18.50 -0.32
CA ILE A 237 -4.22 18.59 0.83
C ILE A 237 -5.05 19.88 0.78
N ARG A 238 -4.42 21.04 0.47
CA ARG A 238 -5.15 22.31 0.30
C ARG A 238 -6.14 22.26 -0.86
N ARG A 239 -5.79 21.61 -1.96
CA ARG A 239 -6.70 21.40 -3.10
C ARG A 239 -7.89 20.54 -2.69
N VAL A 240 -7.67 19.47 -1.94
CA VAL A 240 -8.74 18.60 -1.43
C VAL A 240 -9.64 19.36 -0.47
N ARG A 241 -9.11 20.11 0.51
CA ARG A 241 -9.93 20.92 1.42
C ARG A 241 -10.80 21.96 0.70
N ARG A 242 -10.28 22.55 -0.38
CA ARG A 242 -10.98 23.57 -1.18
C ARG A 242 -11.94 22.98 -2.23
N SER A 243 -11.94 21.67 -2.46
CA SER A 243 -12.79 21.08 -3.50
C SER A 243 -14.26 21.18 -3.10
N ARG A 244 -15.08 21.72 -4.01
CA ARG A 244 -16.54 21.77 -3.85
C ARG A 244 -17.12 20.38 -4.09
N ARG A 245 -17.93 19.90 -3.15
CA ARG A 245 -18.63 18.61 -3.27
C ARG A 245 -19.94 18.84 -4.02
N THR A 246 -19.94 18.54 -5.31
CA THR A 246 -21.10 18.68 -6.20
C THR A 246 -21.92 17.40 -6.33
N SER A 247 -21.41 16.28 -5.79
CA SER A 247 -22.10 15.00 -5.74
C SER A 247 -22.18 14.48 -4.30
N LEU A 248 -23.31 13.86 -3.92
CA LEU A 248 -23.45 13.21 -2.62
C LEU A 248 -22.58 11.96 -2.57
N MET A 249 -22.81 10.99 -3.45
CA MET A 249 -22.04 9.75 -3.52
C MET A 249 -21.46 9.49 -4.92
N LEU A 250 -20.41 8.68 -4.97
CA LEU A 250 -19.77 8.23 -6.20
C LEU A 250 -19.52 6.74 -6.15
N PHE A 251 -19.79 6.06 -7.25
CA PHE A 251 -19.25 4.73 -7.52
C PHE A 251 -18.33 4.76 -8.74
N ALA A 252 -17.04 4.47 -8.51
CA ALA A 252 -16.07 4.21 -9.56
C ALA A 252 -15.78 2.70 -9.58
N GLY A 253 -16.11 2.03 -10.68
CA GLY A 253 -15.97 0.58 -10.79
C GLY A 253 -16.64 0.00 -12.02
N GLY A 254 -16.21 -1.20 -12.38
CA GLY A 254 -16.90 -2.03 -13.38
C GLY A 254 -17.91 -3.00 -12.75
N GLY A 255 -18.62 -3.72 -13.61
CA GLY A 255 -19.57 -4.77 -13.22
C GLY A 255 -20.96 -4.25 -12.83
N GLY A 256 -21.66 -5.02 -11.99
CA GLY A 256 -23.06 -4.73 -11.63
C GLY A 256 -24.06 -5.00 -12.76
N THR A 257 -23.63 -5.69 -13.82
CA THR A 257 -24.46 -6.11 -14.98
C THR A 257 -25.08 -7.49 -14.82
N SER A 258 -24.70 -8.24 -13.77
CA SER A 258 -25.26 -9.56 -13.48
C SER A 258 -26.78 -9.50 -13.31
N SER A 259 -27.47 -10.57 -13.73
CA SER A 259 -28.89 -10.76 -13.44
C SER A 259 -29.15 -11.10 -11.96
N THR A 260 -28.15 -11.66 -11.27
CA THR A 260 -28.26 -12.01 -9.85
C THR A 260 -28.17 -10.77 -8.95
N PRO A 261 -29.03 -10.66 -7.91
CA PRO A 261 -28.95 -9.58 -6.94
C PRO A 261 -27.56 -9.54 -6.27
N ASN A 262 -26.89 -8.40 -6.35
CA ASN A 262 -25.60 -8.15 -5.71
C ASN A 262 -25.42 -6.65 -5.49
N ILE A 263 -24.48 -6.28 -4.63
CA ILE A 263 -24.31 -4.89 -4.21
C ILE A 263 -23.87 -3.95 -5.33
N ARG A 264 -22.99 -4.39 -6.23
CA ARG A 264 -22.56 -3.58 -7.39
C ARG A 264 -23.74 -3.29 -8.32
N ARG A 265 -24.64 -4.26 -8.49
CA ARG A 265 -25.89 -4.08 -9.25
C ARG A 265 -26.82 -3.10 -8.55
N SER A 266 -27.04 -3.24 -7.24
CA SER A 266 -27.90 -2.31 -6.48
C SER A 266 -27.38 -0.88 -6.55
N ILE A 267 -26.06 -0.67 -6.38
CA ILE A 267 -25.41 0.63 -6.54
C ILE A 267 -25.62 1.19 -7.96
N ARG A 268 -25.38 0.37 -8.99
CA ARG A 268 -25.55 0.80 -10.38
C ARG A 268 -26.98 1.24 -10.67
N LEU A 269 -27.98 0.47 -10.23
CA LEU A 269 -29.39 0.82 -10.41
C LEU A 269 -29.76 2.10 -9.65
N GLU A 270 -29.30 2.26 -8.42
CA GLU A 270 -29.56 3.46 -7.63
C GLU A 270 -28.95 4.70 -8.30
N CYS A 271 -27.73 4.60 -8.81
CA CYS A 271 -27.05 5.71 -9.47
C CYS A 271 -27.66 6.07 -10.84
N THR A 272 -28.13 5.10 -11.62
CA THR A 272 -28.78 5.34 -12.92
C THR A 272 -30.21 5.87 -12.77
N ASN A 273 -31.03 5.29 -11.88
CA ASN A 273 -32.43 5.70 -11.72
C ASN A 273 -32.57 7.16 -11.27
N VAL A 274 -31.60 7.67 -10.51
CA VAL A 274 -31.61 9.08 -10.08
C VAL A 274 -31.24 10.02 -11.23
N THR A 275 -30.39 9.61 -12.16
CA THR A 275 -30.06 10.45 -13.33
C THR A 275 -31.23 10.64 -14.30
N GLU A 276 -32.21 9.73 -14.32
CA GLU A 276 -33.38 9.82 -15.21
C GLU A 276 -34.52 10.70 -14.64
N THR A 277 -34.50 11.01 -13.33
CA THR A 277 -35.59 11.70 -12.64
C THR A 277 -35.29 13.16 -12.28
N GLU A 278 -34.12 13.69 -12.66
CA GLU A 278 -33.74 15.08 -12.39
C GLU A 278 -33.87 15.97 -13.65
N PRO A 279 -34.79 16.95 -13.69
CA PRO A 279 -34.83 17.96 -14.75
C PRO A 279 -33.58 18.87 -14.69
N GLU A 280 -33.03 19.23 -15.85
CA GLU A 280 -31.81 20.04 -16.04
C GLU A 280 -31.88 21.51 -15.57
N THR A 281 -32.84 21.87 -14.71
CA THR A 281 -33.13 23.26 -14.36
C THR A 281 -32.83 23.58 -12.90
N SER A 282 -31.55 23.66 -12.53
CA SER A 282 -31.05 24.62 -11.53
C SER A 282 -29.53 24.55 -11.38
N SER A 283 -28.89 25.71 -11.33
CA SER A 283 -27.43 25.90 -11.26
C SER A 283 -26.78 25.56 -9.90
N GLU A 284 -27.52 24.98 -8.95
CA GLU A 284 -27.06 24.73 -7.57
C GLU A 284 -27.51 23.36 -6.98
N LYS A 285 -27.99 22.42 -7.81
CA LYS A 285 -28.40 21.11 -7.29
C LYS A 285 -27.21 20.16 -7.16
N ILE A 286 -27.05 19.56 -5.98
CA ILE A 286 -26.06 18.49 -5.72
C ILE A 286 -26.55 17.22 -6.41
N LYS A 287 -25.72 16.63 -7.29
CA LYS A 287 -26.02 15.34 -7.94
C LYS A 287 -26.07 14.24 -6.89
N THR A 288 -27.13 13.44 -6.84
CA THR A 288 -27.24 12.38 -5.83
C THR A 288 -26.15 11.31 -5.98
N CYS A 289 -25.97 10.76 -7.18
CA CYS A 289 -24.90 9.80 -7.42
C CYS A 289 -24.14 10.12 -8.70
N ASP A 290 -22.81 10.06 -8.65
CA ASP A 290 -21.97 10.00 -9.83
C ASP A 290 -21.51 8.55 -10.08
N PHE A 291 -21.45 8.15 -11.35
CA PHE A 291 -21.02 6.81 -11.73
C PHE A 291 -19.91 6.90 -12.77
N VAL A 292 -18.75 6.35 -12.42
CA VAL A 292 -17.59 6.26 -13.31
C VAL A 292 -17.44 4.81 -13.72
N ASP A 293 -17.83 4.52 -14.96
CA ASP A 293 -17.70 3.17 -15.52
C ASP A 293 -16.22 2.85 -15.79
N CYS A 294 -15.66 1.99 -14.94
CA CYS A 294 -14.28 1.52 -15.04
C CYS A 294 -14.16 0.16 -15.76
N SER A 295 -15.20 -0.27 -16.46
CA SER A 295 -15.16 -1.51 -17.26
C SER A 295 -14.11 -1.43 -18.36
N ASN A 296 -13.60 -2.57 -18.80
CA ASN A 296 -12.58 -2.69 -19.86
C ASN A 296 -11.27 -1.94 -19.57
N GLY A 297 -10.87 -1.84 -18.30
CA GLY A 297 -9.56 -1.31 -17.90
C GLY A 297 -9.38 0.21 -17.99
N ILE A 298 -10.43 0.98 -18.31
CA ILE A 298 -10.34 2.44 -18.55
C ILE A 298 -9.77 3.21 -17.34
N CYS A 299 -9.91 2.67 -16.13
CA CYS A 299 -9.44 3.28 -14.88
C CYS A 299 -8.11 2.73 -14.35
N GLU A 300 -7.55 1.66 -14.92
CA GLU A 300 -6.42 0.92 -14.32
C GLU A 300 -5.19 1.81 -14.11
N HIS A 301 -4.85 2.63 -15.11
CA HIS A 301 -3.64 3.47 -15.08
C HIS A 301 -3.89 4.95 -15.41
N ASP A 302 -5.14 5.39 -15.54
CA ASP A 302 -5.49 6.80 -15.76
C ASP A 302 -6.24 7.41 -14.55
N PRO A 303 -5.51 7.96 -13.57
CA PRO A 303 -6.14 8.53 -12.37
C PRO A 303 -7.01 9.73 -12.66
N ILE A 304 -6.89 10.39 -13.82
CA ILE A 304 -7.74 11.55 -14.14
C ILE A 304 -9.22 11.14 -14.21
N ARG A 305 -9.50 9.91 -14.66
CA ARG A 305 -10.86 9.39 -14.84
C ARG A 305 -11.64 9.29 -13.53
N PHE A 306 -11.00 8.85 -12.45
CA PHE A 306 -11.65 8.67 -11.15
C PHE A 306 -11.34 9.79 -10.15
N MET A 307 -10.14 10.38 -10.16
CA MET A 307 -9.75 11.37 -9.14
C MET A 307 -10.58 12.65 -9.21
N ARG A 308 -10.98 13.10 -10.41
CA ARG A 308 -11.79 14.31 -10.56
C ARG A 308 -13.21 14.10 -9.99
N PRO A 309 -13.96 13.06 -10.38
CA PRO A 309 -15.23 12.71 -9.74
C PRO A 309 -15.10 12.49 -8.22
N MET A 310 -14.04 11.81 -7.75
CA MET A 310 -13.81 11.60 -6.31
C MET A 310 -13.59 12.92 -5.55
N LEU A 311 -12.87 13.88 -6.13
CA LEU A 311 -12.69 15.23 -5.56
C LEU A 311 -14.00 16.04 -5.46
N GLN A 312 -15.00 15.67 -6.25
CA GLN A 312 -16.30 16.34 -6.33
C GLN A 312 -17.38 15.62 -5.51
N SER A 313 -17.09 14.44 -4.96
CA SER A 313 -18.08 13.60 -4.27
C SER A 313 -17.84 13.57 -2.77
N SER A 314 -18.90 13.59 -1.96
CA SER A 314 -18.76 13.56 -0.49
C SER A 314 -18.43 12.15 -0.01
N PHE A 315 -19.11 11.16 -0.57
CA PHE A 315 -18.96 9.74 -0.23
C PHE A 315 -18.50 8.92 -1.45
N CYS A 316 -17.64 7.92 -1.22
CA CYS A 316 -17.15 7.01 -2.25
C CYS A 316 -17.54 5.58 -1.88
N LEU A 317 -18.41 4.97 -2.69
CA LEU A 317 -18.93 3.63 -2.46
C LEU A 317 -17.85 2.59 -2.78
N GLN A 318 -17.55 1.73 -1.79
CA GLN A 318 -16.52 0.69 -1.86
C GLN A 318 -17.14 -0.71 -1.71
N PRO A 319 -17.96 -1.18 -2.66
CA PRO A 319 -18.46 -2.55 -2.64
C PRO A 319 -17.34 -3.56 -2.96
N PRO A 320 -17.39 -4.77 -2.37
CA PRO A 320 -16.52 -5.88 -2.76
C PRO A 320 -16.78 -6.32 -4.21
N GLY A 321 -15.88 -7.15 -4.76
CA GLY A 321 -16.07 -7.87 -6.03
C GLY A 321 -15.37 -9.20 -6.03
N ASP A 322 -14.47 -9.39 -7.00
CA ASP A 322 -13.64 -10.61 -7.11
C ASP A 322 -12.78 -10.79 -5.86
N THR A 323 -12.30 -9.67 -5.29
CA THR A 323 -11.70 -9.61 -3.95
C THR A 323 -12.47 -8.64 -3.03
N PRO A 324 -12.31 -8.77 -1.71
CA PRO A 324 -12.98 -7.92 -0.72
C PRO A 324 -12.67 -6.41 -0.85
N THR A 325 -11.42 -6.06 -1.16
CA THR A 325 -10.92 -4.67 -1.22
C THR A 325 -10.65 -4.22 -2.65
N ARG A 326 -10.49 -2.90 -2.83
CA ARG A 326 -10.15 -2.29 -4.13
C ARG A 326 -9.19 -1.12 -3.92
N LYS A 327 -8.30 -0.89 -4.89
CA LYS A 327 -7.42 0.30 -4.93
C LYS A 327 -8.20 1.62 -4.78
N ALA A 328 -9.43 1.66 -5.31
CA ALA A 328 -10.34 2.80 -5.21
C ALA A 328 -10.67 3.24 -3.76
N THR A 329 -10.53 2.36 -2.77
CA THR A 329 -10.64 2.72 -1.35
C THR A 329 -9.60 3.77 -0.97
N PHE A 330 -8.34 3.51 -1.33
CA PHE A 330 -7.21 4.39 -1.01
C PHE A 330 -7.17 5.63 -1.89
N ASP A 331 -7.54 5.51 -3.16
CA ASP A 331 -7.71 6.67 -4.05
C ASP A 331 -8.80 7.64 -3.52
N GLY A 332 -9.89 7.10 -2.96
CA GLY A 332 -10.94 7.89 -2.29
C GLY A 332 -10.40 8.69 -1.10
N ILE A 333 -9.56 8.07 -0.26
CA ILE A 333 -8.88 8.75 0.85
C ILE A 333 -7.98 9.88 0.32
N ILE A 334 -7.19 9.62 -0.72
CA ILE A 334 -6.36 10.66 -1.38
C ILE A 334 -7.21 11.80 -1.98
N ALA A 335 -8.47 11.55 -2.35
CA ALA A 335 -9.39 12.58 -2.82
C ALA A 335 -10.20 13.27 -1.70
N GLY A 336 -10.03 12.86 -0.44
CA GLY A 336 -10.86 13.30 0.69
C GLY A 336 -12.34 12.90 0.56
N CYS A 337 -12.61 11.81 -0.16
CA CYS A 337 -13.94 11.26 -0.37
C CYS A 337 -14.18 10.19 0.71
N ILE A 338 -15.22 10.36 1.53
CA ILE A 338 -15.50 9.50 2.69
C ILE A 338 -15.83 8.09 2.20
N PRO A 339 -15.04 7.05 2.53
CA PRO A 339 -15.33 5.69 2.11
C PRO A 339 -16.65 5.19 2.70
N VAL A 340 -17.46 4.53 1.87
CA VAL A 340 -18.65 3.80 2.30
C VAL A 340 -18.39 2.32 2.08
N PHE A 341 -18.27 1.57 3.17
CA PHE A 341 -18.00 0.14 3.15
C PHE A 341 -19.30 -0.66 3.27
N PHE A 342 -19.33 -1.82 2.62
CA PHE A 342 -20.48 -2.73 2.66
C PHE A 342 -20.22 -4.03 3.42
N GLU A 343 -18.94 -4.32 3.66
CA GLU A 343 -18.46 -5.46 4.44
C GLU A 343 -17.22 -5.01 5.22
N ASP A 344 -17.08 -5.49 6.45
CA ASP A 344 -15.90 -5.18 7.28
C ASP A 344 -14.61 -5.72 6.66
N GLN A 345 -14.70 -6.82 5.90
CA GLN A 345 -13.57 -7.40 5.19
C GLN A 345 -13.00 -6.44 4.13
N THR A 346 -13.76 -5.50 3.58
CA THR A 346 -13.25 -4.55 2.57
C THR A 346 -12.15 -3.62 3.11
N ALA A 347 -12.07 -3.40 4.43
CA ALA A 347 -10.95 -2.63 4.99
C ALA A 347 -10.70 -2.90 6.47
N LYS A 348 -11.76 -2.83 7.28
CA LYS A 348 -11.70 -2.83 8.75
C LYS A 348 -10.93 -4.02 9.33
N MET A 349 -11.11 -5.21 8.74
CA MET A 349 -10.49 -6.44 9.23
C MET A 349 -9.08 -6.71 8.69
N GLN A 350 -8.53 -5.86 7.82
CA GLN A 350 -7.28 -6.15 7.11
C GLN A 350 -6.19 -5.09 7.28
N TYR A 351 -6.55 -3.80 7.29
CA TYR A 351 -5.57 -2.70 7.19
C TYR A 351 -5.26 -2.01 8.52
N GLY A 352 -5.36 -2.71 9.66
CA GLY A 352 -5.28 -2.12 11.01
C GLY A 352 -4.09 -1.18 11.25
N TRP A 353 -2.91 -1.47 10.68
CA TRP A 353 -1.74 -0.57 10.80
C TRP A 353 -1.95 0.79 10.14
N HIS A 354 -2.64 0.81 9.01
CA HIS A 354 -2.84 2.00 8.17
C HIS A 354 -4.16 2.70 8.48
N LEU A 355 -5.20 1.93 8.77
CA LEU A 355 -6.57 2.32 9.08
C LEU A 355 -6.95 1.65 10.43
N PRO A 356 -6.73 2.33 11.58
CA PRO A 356 -7.02 1.74 12.89
C PRO A 356 -8.50 1.37 13.04
N GLU A 357 -8.78 0.16 13.54
CA GLU A 357 -10.13 -0.41 13.60
C GLU A 357 -11.09 0.45 14.42
N GLU A 358 -10.59 0.97 15.55
CA GLU A 358 -11.29 1.80 16.50
C GLU A 358 -11.72 3.16 15.94
N GLU A 359 -11.04 3.63 14.88
CA GLU A 359 -11.28 4.94 14.28
C GLU A 359 -12.23 4.87 13.06
N PHE A 360 -12.71 3.69 12.64
CA PHE A 360 -13.50 3.55 11.41
C PHE A 360 -14.75 4.44 11.36
N SER A 361 -15.40 4.62 12.50
CA SER A 361 -16.58 5.50 12.62
C SER A 361 -16.26 6.99 12.44
N GLU A 362 -14.98 7.38 12.56
CA GLU A 362 -14.54 8.77 12.41
C GLU A 362 -14.25 9.16 10.97
N PHE A 363 -14.02 8.22 10.05
CA PHE A 363 -13.63 8.52 8.67
C PHE A 363 -14.42 7.78 7.60
N SER A 364 -15.32 6.86 7.97
CA SER A 364 -16.07 6.05 7.02
C SER A 364 -17.52 5.80 7.47
N VAL A 365 -18.33 5.33 6.53
CA VAL A 365 -19.70 4.88 6.79
C VAL A 365 -19.80 3.40 6.43
N THR A 366 -20.43 2.60 7.29
CA THR A 366 -20.72 1.18 6.99
C THR A 366 -22.20 0.99 6.74
N ILE A 367 -22.56 0.39 5.62
CA ILE A 367 -23.94 0.02 5.27
C ILE A 367 -23.94 -1.46 4.94
N ALA A 368 -24.63 -2.29 5.73
CA ALA A 368 -24.62 -3.73 5.51
C ALA A 368 -25.09 -4.08 4.09
N LYS A 369 -24.28 -4.88 3.38
CA LYS A 369 -24.56 -5.31 2.01
C LYS A 369 -25.96 -5.91 1.86
N GLU A 370 -26.36 -6.74 2.81
CA GLU A 370 -27.62 -7.49 2.81
C GLU A 370 -28.83 -6.56 2.92
N ASP A 371 -28.70 -5.44 3.64
CA ASP A 371 -29.78 -4.47 3.81
C ASP A 371 -30.09 -3.74 2.48
N VAL A 372 -29.03 -3.42 1.71
CA VAL A 372 -29.17 -2.79 0.39
C VAL A 372 -29.67 -3.80 -0.65
N VAL A 373 -29.14 -5.02 -0.66
CA VAL A 373 -29.44 -6.01 -1.70
C VAL A 373 -30.81 -6.67 -1.50
N PHE A 374 -31.19 -6.96 -0.26
CA PHE A 374 -32.37 -7.79 0.04
C PHE A 374 -33.46 -7.08 0.85
N ARG A 375 -33.17 -5.96 1.53
CA ARG A 375 -34.15 -5.25 2.37
C ARG A 375 -34.58 -3.89 1.85
N GLY A 376 -34.10 -3.50 0.65
CA GLY A 376 -34.53 -2.28 -0.03
C GLY A 376 -34.01 -0.98 0.60
N VAL A 377 -32.97 -1.05 1.43
CA VAL A 377 -32.30 0.16 1.94
C VAL A 377 -31.66 0.92 0.79
N ARG A 378 -32.03 2.19 0.61
CA ARG A 378 -31.39 3.09 -0.36
C ARG A 378 -30.16 3.73 0.28
N ILE A 379 -29.04 3.65 -0.42
CA ILE A 379 -27.75 4.17 0.06
C ILE A 379 -27.84 5.69 0.23
N ALA A 380 -28.44 6.38 -0.73
CA ALA A 380 -28.61 7.83 -0.70
C ALA A 380 -29.37 8.31 0.53
N ASP A 381 -30.43 7.61 0.95
CA ASP A 381 -31.23 7.99 2.13
C ASP A 381 -30.40 7.88 3.41
N VAL A 382 -29.62 6.81 3.55
CA VAL A 382 -28.70 6.64 4.68
C VAL A 382 -27.67 7.78 4.71
N LEU A 383 -27.03 8.07 3.57
CA LEU A 383 -26.00 9.11 3.50
C LEU A 383 -26.55 10.53 3.68
N MET A 384 -27.77 10.82 3.20
CA MET A 384 -28.44 12.10 3.42
C MET A 384 -28.89 12.32 4.87
N SER A 385 -29.09 11.23 5.63
CA SER A 385 -29.45 11.33 7.05
C SER A 385 -28.28 11.77 7.95
N ILE A 386 -27.04 11.69 7.46
CA ILE A 386 -25.84 12.08 8.21
C ILE A 386 -25.77 13.62 8.28
N PRO A 387 -25.68 14.23 9.47
CA PRO A 387 -25.57 15.69 9.62
C PRO A 387 -24.38 16.27 8.86
N LYS A 388 -24.52 17.48 8.29
CA LYS A 388 -23.46 18.10 7.49
C LYS A 388 -22.18 18.35 8.28
N GLU A 389 -22.31 18.66 9.56
CA GLU A 389 -21.21 18.84 10.50
C GLU A 389 -20.42 17.54 10.69
N GLU A 390 -21.15 16.41 10.74
CA GLU A 390 -20.55 15.08 10.83
C GLU A 390 -19.81 14.71 9.55
N VAL A 391 -20.42 14.96 8.38
CA VAL A 391 -19.75 14.78 7.08
C VAL A 391 -18.48 15.63 6.98
N ALA A 392 -18.51 16.87 7.47
CA ALA A 392 -17.33 17.74 7.47
C ALA A 392 -16.22 17.19 8.38
N ARG A 393 -16.58 16.67 9.57
CA ARG A 393 -15.64 16.03 10.50
C ARG A 393 -15.01 14.78 9.89
N MET A 394 -15.83 13.88 9.34
CA MET A 394 -15.36 12.67 8.67
C MET A 394 -14.40 12.99 7.54
N ARG A 395 -14.73 13.99 6.71
CA ARG A 395 -13.86 14.42 5.61
C ARG A 395 -12.50 14.95 6.10
N GLU A 396 -12.47 15.71 7.19
CA GLU A 396 -11.19 16.19 7.73
C GLU A 396 -10.37 15.01 8.27
N ARG A 397 -10.99 14.03 8.94
CA ARG A 397 -10.32 12.79 9.35
C ARG A 397 -9.73 12.04 8.16
N VAL A 398 -10.49 11.87 7.07
CA VAL A 398 -9.97 11.26 5.82
C VAL A 398 -8.75 12.01 5.28
N ILE A 399 -8.74 13.35 5.35
CA ILE A 399 -7.61 14.17 4.91
C ILE A 399 -6.37 13.95 5.78
N GLU A 400 -6.55 13.82 7.09
CA GLU A 400 -5.47 13.48 8.03
C GLU A 400 -4.89 12.09 7.78
N MET A 401 -5.70 11.15 7.27
CA MET A 401 -5.28 9.78 6.96
C MET A 401 -4.48 9.67 5.66
N MET A 402 -4.49 10.66 4.76
CA MET A 402 -3.80 10.58 3.45
C MET A 402 -2.34 10.11 3.54
N PRO A 403 -1.50 10.60 4.47
CA PRO A 403 -0.11 10.14 4.57
C PRO A 403 -0.01 8.63 4.84
N ARG A 404 -0.97 8.04 5.57
CA ARG A 404 -0.94 6.64 5.99
C ARG A 404 -1.16 5.65 4.84
N VAL A 405 -1.74 6.12 3.73
CA VAL A 405 -2.10 5.30 2.56
C VAL A 405 -1.37 5.69 1.28
N MET A 406 -0.58 6.76 1.30
CA MET A 406 0.26 7.16 0.17
C MET A 406 1.65 6.51 0.26
N TYR A 407 2.29 6.39 -0.89
CA TYR A 407 3.69 5.99 -1.01
C TYR A 407 4.47 7.20 -1.50
N ARG A 408 5.45 7.72 -0.75
CA ARG A 408 6.24 8.86 -1.25
C ARG A 408 7.18 8.41 -2.35
N ARG A 409 7.57 9.34 -3.22
CA ARG A 409 8.54 9.03 -4.28
C ARG A 409 9.92 8.77 -3.66
N HIS A 410 10.63 7.74 -4.12
CA HIS A 410 12.05 7.56 -3.81
C HIS A 410 12.86 8.83 -4.17
N GLY A 411 13.82 9.21 -3.33
CA GLY A 411 14.52 10.48 -3.35
C GLY A 411 13.61 11.66 -2.99
N ALA A 412 12.76 11.49 -1.96
CA ALA A 412 11.92 12.56 -1.42
C ALA A 412 12.76 13.57 -0.63
N SER A 413 12.26 14.81 -0.49
CA SER A 413 12.90 15.81 0.37
C SER A 413 12.89 15.38 1.84
N MET A 414 13.92 15.78 2.61
CA MET A 414 14.00 15.54 4.06
C MET A 414 12.73 15.89 4.83
N GLY A 415 12.09 17.03 4.52
CA GLY A 415 10.85 17.43 5.19
C GLY A 415 9.69 16.45 5.01
N LEU A 416 9.64 15.73 3.89
CA LEU A 416 8.66 14.67 3.65
C LEU A 416 9.09 13.33 4.27
N MET A 417 10.40 13.09 4.39
CA MET A 417 10.93 11.90 5.07
C MET A 417 10.56 11.84 6.56
N ASN A 418 10.38 13.01 7.20
CA ASN A 418 9.90 13.12 8.58
C ASN A 418 8.38 12.88 8.75
N LYS A 419 7.66 12.54 7.67
CA LYS A 419 6.24 12.18 7.70
C LYS A 419 6.13 10.72 7.27
N LYS A 420 5.64 9.88 8.18
CA LYS A 420 5.45 8.45 7.92
C LYS A 420 4.47 8.26 6.76
N ASP A 421 4.92 7.54 5.74
CA ASP A 421 4.09 7.06 4.64
C ASP A 421 3.67 5.60 4.85
N ALA A 422 2.99 4.99 3.87
CA ALA A 422 2.59 3.59 3.97
C ALA A 422 3.77 2.63 4.19
N VAL A 423 4.94 2.88 3.57
CA VAL A 423 6.12 2.01 3.77
C VAL A 423 6.64 2.16 5.20
N ASP A 424 6.75 3.38 5.71
CA ASP A 424 7.25 3.62 7.06
C ASP A 424 6.32 2.98 8.13
N ILE A 425 5.00 3.08 7.94
CA ILE A 425 4.01 2.46 8.84
C ILE A 425 4.10 0.93 8.80
N ALA A 426 4.23 0.35 7.60
CA ALA A 426 4.36 -1.10 7.46
C ALA A 426 5.64 -1.62 8.12
N ILE A 427 6.76 -0.90 7.98
CA ILE A 427 8.03 -1.23 8.66
C ILE A 427 7.86 -1.18 10.19
N ASP A 428 7.27 -0.12 10.72
CA ASP A 428 7.05 -0.02 12.17
C ASP A 428 6.12 -1.15 12.67
N GLY A 429 5.08 -1.49 11.91
CA GLY A 429 4.18 -2.61 12.21
C GLY A 429 4.89 -3.96 12.23
N VAL A 430 5.77 -4.22 11.26
CA VAL A 430 6.62 -5.43 11.21
C VAL A 430 7.51 -5.51 12.45
N LEU A 431 8.24 -4.43 12.76
CA LEU A 431 9.13 -4.39 13.93
C LEU A 431 8.38 -4.62 15.24
N GLN A 432 7.21 -3.98 15.39
CA GLN A 432 6.36 -4.17 16.56
C GLN A 432 5.85 -5.61 16.67
N LYS A 433 5.41 -6.20 15.56
CA LYS A 433 4.91 -7.59 15.50
C LYS A 433 6.01 -8.60 15.84
N ILE A 434 7.22 -8.40 15.33
CA ILE A 434 8.38 -9.25 15.66
C ILE A 434 8.74 -9.10 17.14
N SER A 435 8.73 -7.87 17.67
CA SER A 435 9.05 -7.65 19.08
C SER A 435 8.01 -8.20 20.05
N SER A 436 6.71 -8.20 19.70
CA SER A 436 5.64 -8.64 20.61
C SER A 436 5.45 -10.15 20.66
N ARG A 437 5.99 -10.87 19.67
CA ARG A 437 5.97 -12.34 19.58
C ARG A 437 7.27 -12.99 20.11
N GLY A 438 8.28 -12.18 20.43
CA GLY A 438 9.64 -12.61 20.76
C GLY A 438 9.88 -12.93 22.22
#